data_AF-A0AAU4YAK6-F1
#
_entry.id   AF-A0AAU4YAK6-F1
#
_cell.length_a   1.000
_cell.length_b   1.000
_cell.length_c   1.000
_cell.angle_alpha   90.00
_cell.angle_beta   90.00
_cell.angle_gamma   90.00
#
_symmetry.space_group_name_H-M   'P 1'
#
loop_
_entity.id
_entity.type
_entity.pdbx_description
1 polymer ?
#
loop_
_entity_poly.entity_id
_entity_poly.type
_entity_poly.pdbx_seq_one_letter_code
_entity_poly.pdbx_strand_id
1 'polypeptide(L)' 'MWTAVAATFAQSTFLSLRSFCKSDPAWSKIEAYLKGGAAPVFTYHRFWAQADIALAVGSYAELLE' A
#
# COMPACT_ATOMS: atom_id res chain seq x y z
N MET A 1 -45.16 15.94 -5.60
CA MET A 1 -44.32 14.73 -5.60
C MET A 1 -43.03 15.05 -6.35
N TRP A 2 -41.96 15.36 -5.64
CA TRP A 2 -40.64 15.62 -6.22
C TRP A 2 -39.96 14.27 -6.51
N THR A 3 -39.53 14.09 -7.75
CA THR A 3 -38.72 12.95 -8.18
C THR A 3 -37.33 13.07 -7.57
N ALA A 4 -37.03 12.21 -6.59
CA ALA A 4 -35.66 12.02 -6.13
C ALA A 4 -34.92 11.19 -7.19
N VAL A 5 -34.18 11.87 -8.08
CA VAL A 5 -33.09 11.23 -8.80
C VAL A 5 -32.05 10.88 -7.75
N ALA A 6 -32.06 9.62 -7.31
CA ALA A 6 -31.03 9.09 -6.43
C ALA A 6 -29.68 9.26 -7.14
N ALA A 7 -28.79 10.01 -6.51
CA ALA A 7 -27.43 10.23 -6.98
C ALA A 7 -26.72 8.87 -7.19
N THR A 8 -26.46 8.52 -8.44
CA THR A 8 -25.55 7.44 -8.82
C THR A 8 -24.12 7.89 -8.54
N PHE A 9 -23.67 7.76 -7.30
CA PHE A 9 -22.24 7.80 -7.00
C PHE A 9 -21.59 6.61 -7.70
N ALA A 10 -20.62 6.86 -8.58
CA ALA A 10 -19.94 5.84 -9.36
C ALA A 10 -19.52 4.63 -8.48
N GLN A 11 -20.02 3.42 -8.79
CA GLN A 11 -19.72 2.16 -8.08
C GLN A 11 -18.30 1.62 -8.37
N SER A 12 -17.28 2.48 -8.47
CA SER A 12 -15.89 2.02 -8.63
C SER A 12 -15.24 1.78 -7.27
N THR A 13 -14.62 0.61 -7.11
CA THR A 13 -13.80 0.27 -5.94
C THR A 13 -12.32 0.45 -6.27
N PHE A 14 -11.46 0.57 -5.25
CA PHE A 14 -10.01 0.64 -5.46
C PHE A 14 -9.50 -0.50 -6.38
N LEU A 15 -9.98 -1.73 -6.14
CA LEU A 15 -9.56 -2.90 -6.89
C LEU A 15 -10.14 -2.94 -8.32
N SER A 16 -11.33 -2.37 -8.55
CA SER A 16 -11.89 -2.29 -9.91
C SER A 16 -11.12 -1.31 -10.79
N LEU A 17 -10.53 -0.26 -10.20
CA LEU A 17 -9.68 0.71 -10.90
C LEU A 17 -8.24 0.20 -11.09
N ARG A 18 -7.75 -0.65 -10.18
CA ARG A 18 -6.38 -1.20 -10.17
C ARG A 18 -6.39 -2.72 -10.20
N SER A 19 -7.06 -3.29 -11.20
CA SER A 19 -7.21 -4.74 -11.35
C SER A 19 -5.87 -5.49 -11.38
N PHE A 20 -4.81 -4.85 -11.87
CA PHE A 20 -3.45 -5.38 -11.89
C PHE A 20 -2.88 -5.73 -10.50
N CYS A 21 -3.39 -5.17 -9.40
CA CYS A 21 -2.97 -5.54 -8.05
C CYS A 21 -3.22 -7.01 -7.73
N LYS A 22 -4.17 -7.68 -8.42
CA LYS A 22 -4.41 -9.11 -8.28
C LYS A 22 -3.28 -9.99 -8.83
N SER A 23 -2.45 -9.44 -9.71
CA SER A 23 -1.28 -10.12 -10.27
C SER A 23 -0.03 -9.96 -9.41
N ASP A 24 -0.12 -9.23 -8.29
CA ASP A 24 0.99 -9.05 -7.36
C ASP A 24 1.36 -10.39 -6.70
N PRO A 25 2.65 -10.76 -6.62
CA PRO A 25 3.07 -12.01 -5.98
C PRO A 25 2.61 -12.17 -4.53
N ALA A 26 2.39 -11.06 -3.82
CA ALA A 26 1.92 -11.04 -2.44
C ALA A 26 0.39 -10.90 -2.31
N TRP A 27 -0.36 -10.92 -3.42
CA TRP A 27 -1.82 -10.77 -3.42
C TRP A 27 -2.53 -11.75 -2.49
N SER A 28 -2.04 -13.00 -2.40
CA SER A 28 -2.63 -14.04 -1.54
C SER A 28 -2.71 -13.63 -0.06
N LYS A 29 -1.74 -12.87 0.45
CA LYS A 29 -1.76 -12.34 1.83
C LYS A 29 -2.86 -11.29 2.02
N ILE A 30 -3.07 -10.45 1.02
CA ILE A 30 -4.09 -9.40 1.03
C ILE A 30 -5.48 -10.04 0.91
N GLU A 31 -5.63 -11.02 0.02
CA GLU A 31 -6.89 -11.74 -0.17
C GLU A 31 -7.32 -12.49 1.10
N ALA A 32 -6.38 -13.11 1.82
CA ALA A 32 -6.66 -13.76 3.10
C ALA A 32 -7.22 -12.78 4.15
N TYR A 33 -6.65 -11.58 4.24
CA TYR A 33 -7.16 -10.52 5.11
C TYR A 33 -8.56 -10.04 4.69
N LEU A 34 -8.78 -9.83 3.39
CA LEU A 34 -10.10 -9.43 2.87
C LEU A 34 -11.20 -10.47 3.12
N LYS A 35 -10.83 -11.75 3.27
CA LYS A 35 -11.73 -12.86 3.64
C LYS A 35 -11.97 -12.96 5.16
N GLY A 36 -11.48 -12.02 5.96
CA GLY A 36 -11.67 -11.99 7.42
C GLY A 36 -10.51 -12.59 8.23
N GLY A 37 -9.36 -12.85 7.59
CA GLY A 37 -8.14 -13.26 8.27
C GLY A 37 -7.47 -12.12 9.06
N ALA A 38 -6.32 -12.42 9.67
CA ALA A 38 -5.52 -11.43 10.38
C ALA A 38 -4.88 -10.40 9.44
N ALA A 39 -4.57 -9.21 9.96
CA ALA A 39 -3.90 -8.15 9.20
C ALA A 39 -2.53 -8.63 8.67
N PRO A 40 -2.21 -8.41 7.38
CA PRO A 40 -0.99 -8.90 6.79
C PRO A 40 0.21 -8.05 7.23
N VAL A 41 1.33 -8.72 7.50
CA VAL A 41 2.61 -8.06 7.84
C VAL A 41 3.57 -8.22 6.67
N PHE A 42 4.28 -7.13 6.36
CA PHE A 42 5.27 -7.08 5.29
C PHE A 42 6.58 -6.50 5.82
N THR A 43 7.68 -7.12 5.41
CA THR A 43 9.02 -6.55 5.57
C THR A 43 9.34 -5.77 4.30
N TYR A 44 9.30 -4.45 4.37
CA TYR A 44 9.54 -3.57 3.22
C TYR A 44 10.96 -3.02 3.21
N HIS A 45 11.60 -3.07 2.05
CA HIS A 45 12.84 -2.34 1.76
C HIS A 45 12.48 -1.04 1.03
N ARG A 46 11.94 -0.06 1.76
CA ARG A 46 11.55 1.23 1.18
C ARG A 46 12.80 1.98 0.75
N PHE A 47 12.86 2.40 -0.50
CA PHE A 47 14.02 3.10 -1.06
C PHE A 47 14.51 4.25 -0.16
N TRP A 48 13.61 5.16 0.21
CA TRP A 48 13.95 6.30 1.07
C TRP A 48 14.48 5.85 2.43
N ALA A 49 13.88 4.82 3.05
CA ALA A 49 14.35 4.33 4.35
C ALA A 49 15.74 3.68 4.24
N GLN A 50 16.04 3.00 3.14
CA GLN A 50 17.38 2.44 2.90
C GLN A 50 18.40 3.56 2.63
N ALA A 51 18.01 4.59 1.87
CA ALA A 51 18.84 5.76 1.62
C ALA A 51 19.13 6.54 2.91
N ASP A 52 18.13 6.72 3.78
CA ASP A 52 18.30 7.40 5.08
C ASP A 52 19.31 6.68 5.97
N ILE A 53 19.26 5.35 6.03
CA ILE A 53 20.24 4.55 6.78
C ILE A 53 21.64 4.75 6.19
N ALA A 54 21.79 4.68 4.86
CA ALA A 54 23.08 4.87 4.21
C ALA A 54 23.65 6.27 4.45
N LEU A 55 22.81 7.31 4.35
CA LEU A 55 23.19 8.68 4.63
C LEU A 55 23.56 8.87 6.09
N ALA A 56 22.80 8.30 7.04
CA ALA A 56 23.12 8.40 8.46
C ALA A 56 24.48 7.79 8.80
N VAL A 57 24.80 6.62 8.22
CA VAL A 57 26.11 5.99 8.40
C VAL A 57 27.22 6.80 7.72
N GLY A 58 26.96 7.34 6.52
CA GLY A 58 27.91 8.21 5.81
C GLY A 58 28.22 9.49 6.59
N SER A 59 27.20 10.16 7.12
CA SER A 59 27.38 11.36 7.95
C SER A 59 28.08 11.05 9.27
N TYR A 60 27.84 9.88 9.88
CA TYR A 60 28.60 9.46 11.06
C TYR A 60 30.09 9.36 10.75
N ALA A 61 30.46 8.67 9.66
CA ALA A 61 31.85 8.54 9.23
C ALA A 61 32.48 9.90 8.88
N GLU A 62 31.75 10.79 8.22
CA GLU A 62 32.26 12.14 7.87
C GLU A 62 32.52 13.01 9.10
N LEU A 63 31.73 12.87 10.17
CA LEU A 63 31.75 13.78 11.30
C LEU A 63 32.52 13.25 12.52
N LEU A 64 32.66 11.93 12.67
CA LEU A 64 33.11 11.30 13.93
C LEU A 64 34.20 10.23 13.75
N GLU A 65 34.58 9.88 12.52
CA GLU A 65 35.71 9.00 12.20
C GLU A 65 36.86 9.81 11.57
#